data_AF-A0A1Q7XTV2-F1
#
_entry.id   AF-A0A1Q7XTV2-F1
#
_cell.length_a   1.000
_cell.length_b   1.000
_cell.length_c   1.000
_cell.angle_alpha   90.00
_cell.angle_beta   90.00
_cell.angle_gamma   90.00
#
_symmetry.space_group_name_H-M   'P 1'
#
loop_
_entity.id
_entity.type
_entity.pdbx_description
1 polymer ?
#
loop_
_entity_poly.entity_id
_entity_poly.type
_entity_poly.pdbx_seq_one_letter_code
_entity_poly.pdbx_strand_id
1 'polypeptide(L)'
;MDNGRLQVLLLSWVVAAAALAIGRWWRKTPATGLVLAYLLNLWIIHWVAPALYLLPSYQGFDQRIVEAGLEQSVYAVIAFAFGSLALTPLLLNLGILPRPRAQLEVDTNLPKAYIALGAGSYAVMSIGVGALPSATALFATGQQLVVVGLALCCWYAWRKRSNWKLALWLGVTLLLPFVTIVTRGFISYGAVAALTVLIFISGFLKPRPMVLAAGILLGYLGLSVFVTYMRDRNDIRETVWGGQPMQIRLTQLEATVSQFEWFDLSNADHLHAVDGRLNQSFLAGLAVSRLSDIGGYAHGETFWEALLALIPRAIWPDKPVEA
;
A
#
# COMPACT_ATOMS: atom_id res chain seq x y z
N MET A 1 27.31 -18.85 -4.35
CA MET A 1 26.52 -17.64 -4.03
C MET A 1 26.31 -17.64 -2.53
N ASP A 2 26.57 -16.53 -1.85
CA ASP A 2 26.58 -16.48 -0.39
C ASP A 2 25.16 -16.21 0.13
N ASN A 3 24.36 -17.27 0.27
CA ASN A 3 22.99 -17.19 0.79
C ASN A 3 22.93 -16.57 2.20
N GLY A 4 24.07 -16.49 2.91
CA GLY A 4 24.15 -15.86 4.22
C GLY A 4 23.76 -14.39 4.19
N ARG A 5 24.12 -13.62 3.16
CA ARG A 5 23.81 -12.19 3.10
C ARG A 5 22.31 -11.93 2.98
N LEU A 6 21.63 -12.58 2.04
CA LEU A 6 20.18 -12.45 1.87
C LEU A 6 19.42 -12.78 3.16
N GLN A 7 19.79 -13.88 3.82
CA GLN A 7 19.19 -14.29 5.09
C GLN A 7 19.38 -13.23 6.18
N VAL A 8 20.59 -12.67 6.32
CA VAL A 8 20.89 -11.61 7.29
C VAL A 8 20.06 -10.35 7.00
N LEU A 9 19.92 -9.95 5.73
CA LEU A 9 19.10 -8.79 5.36
C LEU A 9 17.62 -9.02 5.69
N LEU A 10 17.05 -10.16 5.30
CA LEU A 10 15.65 -10.51 5.59
C LEU A 10 15.37 -10.57 7.10
N LEU A 11 16.29 -11.15 7.87
CA LEU A 11 16.20 -11.21 9.33
C LEU A 11 16.30 -9.82 9.96
N SER A 12 17.26 -9.01 9.53
CA SER A 12 17.44 -7.63 10.02
C SER A 12 16.19 -6.79 9.77
N TRP A 13 15.58 -6.94 8.59
CA TRP A 13 14.32 -6.30 8.23
C TRP A 13 13.21 -6.68 9.23
N VAL A 14 13.01 -7.99 9.47
CA VAL A 14 11.98 -8.49 10.39
C VAL A 14 12.22 -8.03 11.81
N VAL A 15 13.46 -8.05 12.29
CA VAL A 15 13.83 -7.59 13.63
C VAL A 15 13.50 -6.11 13.80
N ALA A 16 13.86 -5.26 12.83
CA ALA A 16 13.55 -3.83 12.89
C ALA A 16 12.04 -3.57 12.85
N ALA A 17 11.30 -4.27 11.98
CA ALA A 17 9.84 -4.21 11.90
C ALA A 17 9.16 -4.66 13.19
N ALA A 18 9.62 -5.77 13.78
CA ALA A 18 9.12 -6.31 15.04
C ALA A 18 9.40 -5.35 16.21
N ALA A 19 10.61 -4.80 16.30
CA ALA A 19 10.97 -3.80 17.30
C ALA A 19 10.04 -2.58 17.23
N LEU A 20 9.75 -2.09 16.03
CA LEU A 20 8.79 -1.00 15.79
C LEU A 20 7.38 -1.36 16.27
N ALA A 21 6.86 -2.53 15.86
CA ALA A 21 5.52 -2.97 16.23
C ALA A 21 5.37 -3.19 17.75
N ILE A 22 6.33 -3.88 18.37
CA ILE A 22 6.36 -4.18 19.82
C ILE A 22 6.56 -2.89 20.63
N GLY A 23 7.51 -2.05 20.24
CA GLY A 23 7.78 -0.78 20.92
C GLY A 23 6.57 0.16 20.92
N ARG A 24 5.85 0.23 19.80
CA ARG A 24 4.59 0.98 19.73
C ARG A 24 3.48 0.36 20.56
N TRP A 25 3.37 -0.97 20.54
CA TRP A 25 2.42 -1.69 21.39
C TRP A 25 2.66 -1.34 22.86
N TRP A 26 3.90 -1.44 23.36
CA TRP A 26 4.21 -1.18 24.77
C TRP A 26 3.90 0.25 25.22
N ARG A 27 4.09 1.23 24.34
CA ARG A 27 3.89 2.65 24.68
C ARG A 27 2.44 3.11 24.75
N LYS A 28 1.48 2.30 24.31
CA LYS A 28 0.03 2.63 24.31
C LYS A 28 -0.30 4.01 23.73
N THR A 29 0.56 4.54 22.85
CA THR A 29 0.37 5.86 22.23
C THR A 29 -0.85 5.82 21.31
N PRO A 30 -1.82 6.73 21.47
CA PRO A 30 -2.94 6.84 20.53
C PRO A 30 -2.41 7.02 19.11
N ALA A 31 -2.88 6.19 18.19
CA ALA A 31 -2.44 6.23 16.81
C ALA A 31 -3.56 5.75 15.88
N THR A 32 -3.59 6.29 14.68
CA THR A 32 -4.48 5.88 13.59
C THR A 32 -3.99 4.64 12.85
N GLY A 33 -2.92 3.98 13.33
CA GLY A 33 -2.32 2.82 12.64
C GLY A 33 -1.42 3.17 11.45
N LEU A 34 -1.24 4.45 11.11
CA LEU A 34 -0.45 4.89 9.95
C LEU A 34 0.95 4.28 9.87
N VAL A 35 1.67 4.21 11.01
CA VAL A 35 3.03 3.63 11.05
C VAL A 35 3.03 2.14 10.71
N LEU A 36 2.03 1.39 11.20
CA LEU A 36 1.88 -0.03 10.87
C LEU A 36 1.42 -0.20 9.42
N ALA A 37 0.59 0.71 8.91
CA ALA A 37 0.16 0.69 7.52
C ALA A 37 1.33 0.88 6.56
N TYR A 38 2.19 1.86 6.86
CA TYR A 38 3.39 2.12 6.09
C TYR A 38 4.35 0.92 6.14
N LEU A 39 4.58 0.37 7.34
CA LEU A 39 5.43 -0.81 7.52
C LEU A 39 4.90 -2.03 6.76
N LEU A 40 3.59 -2.28 6.80
CA LEU A 40 2.98 -3.39 6.08
C LEU A 40 3.09 -3.21 4.57
N ASN A 41 2.92 -1.99 4.07
CA ASN A 41 3.10 -1.70 2.65
C ASN A 41 4.56 -1.98 2.23
N LEU A 42 5.54 -1.49 3.01
CA LEU A 42 6.96 -1.80 2.76
C LEU A 42 7.24 -3.30 2.82
N TRP A 43 6.64 -4.04 3.75
CA TRP A 43 6.80 -5.49 3.84
C TRP A 43 6.35 -6.19 2.55
N ILE A 44 5.16 -5.84 2.04
CA ILE A 44 4.60 -6.44 0.83
C ILE A 44 5.54 -6.24 -0.36
N ILE A 45 6.11 -5.05 -0.51
CA ILE A 45 6.85 -4.68 -1.72
C ILE A 45 8.38 -4.85 -1.63
N HIS A 46 8.94 -4.99 -0.43
CA HIS A 46 10.39 -5.14 -0.25
C HIS A 46 10.81 -6.43 0.44
N TRP A 47 9.88 -7.16 1.06
CA TRP A 47 10.23 -8.37 1.81
C TRP A 47 9.67 -9.65 1.19
N VAL A 48 8.39 -9.64 0.77
CA VAL A 48 7.70 -10.85 0.28
C VAL A 48 8.40 -11.47 -0.92
N ALA A 49 8.72 -10.69 -1.95
CA ALA A 49 9.37 -11.23 -3.14
C ALA A 49 10.84 -11.65 -2.90
N PRO A 50 11.70 -10.84 -2.23
CA PRO A 50 13.05 -11.30 -1.89
C PRO A 50 13.10 -12.58 -1.03
N ALA A 51 12.09 -12.83 -0.20
CA ALA A 51 12.01 -14.08 0.57
C ALA A 51 11.87 -15.33 -0.32
N LEU A 52 11.35 -15.20 -1.55
CA LEU A 52 11.24 -16.32 -2.50
C LEU A 52 12.61 -16.85 -2.93
N TYR A 53 13.65 -16.01 -2.92
CA TYR A 53 15.03 -16.39 -3.27
C TYR A 53 15.69 -17.30 -2.21
N LEU A 54 15.03 -17.52 -1.06
CA LEU A 54 15.43 -18.57 -0.11
C LEU A 54 15.03 -19.98 -0.60
N LEU A 55 14.08 -20.09 -1.53
CA LEU A 55 13.65 -21.37 -2.09
C LEU A 55 14.72 -21.86 -3.08
N PRO A 56 15.34 -23.04 -2.87
CA PRO A 56 16.42 -23.53 -3.74
C PRO A 56 16.02 -23.74 -5.20
N SER A 57 14.73 -24.00 -5.45
CA SER A 57 14.17 -24.25 -6.78
C SER A 57 13.76 -22.98 -7.52
N TYR A 58 13.75 -21.82 -6.86
CA TYR A 58 13.28 -20.58 -7.47
C TYR A 58 14.40 -19.86 -8.23
N GLN A 59 14.10 -19.42 -9.45
CA GLN A 59 15.02 -18.66 -10.30
C GLN A 59 14.29 -17.40 -10.79
N GLY A 60 14.62 -16.25 -10.23
CA GLY A 60 14.02 -14.95 -10.58
C GLY A 60 15.00 -14.01 -11.27
N PHE A 61 14.91 -12.72 -10.94
CA PHE A 61 15.90 -11.70 -11.29
C PHE A 61 17.30 -11.99 -10.72
N ASP A 62 18.29 -11.17 -11.07
CA ASP A 62 19.62 -11.28 -10.46
C ASP A 62 19.54 -11.02 -8.94
N GLN A 63 19.82 -12.06 -8.16
CA GLN A 63 19.80 -12.02 -6.70
C GLN A 63 20.68 -10.92 -6.12
N ARG A 64 21.82 -10.58 -6.74
CA ARG A 64 22.71 -9.52 -6.24
C ARG A 64 22.06 -8.15 -6.31
N ILE A 65 21.29 -7.90 -7.37
CA ILE A 65 20.53 -6.66 -7.54
C ILE A 65 19.40 -6.61 -6.50
N VAL A 66 18.67 -7.72 -6.32
CA VAL A 66 17.61 -7.83 -5.32
C VAL A 66 18.16 -7.60 -3.90
N GLU A 67 19.31 -8.19 -3.55
CA GLU A 67 20.00 -7.99 -2.28
C GLU A 67 20.38 -6.53 -2.06
N ALA A 68 20.94 -5.86 -3.07
CA ALA A 68 21.33 -4.45 -2.97
C ALA A 68 20.14 -3.53 -2.67
N GLY A 69 18.97 -3.77 -3.29
CA GLY A 69 17.78 -2.99 -2.99
C GLY A 69 17.09 -3.38 -1.68
N LEU A 70 17.13 -4.66 -1.30
CA LEU A 70 16.66 -5.11 0.02
C LEU A 70 17.48 -4.46 1.13
N GLU A 71 18.79 -4.31 0.95
CA GLU A 71 19.67 -3.60 1.87
C GLU A 71 19.23 -2.15 2.09
N GLN A 72 18.90 -1.41 1.02
CA GLN A 72 18.35 -0.06 1.15
C GLN A 72 17.02 -0.04 1.92
N SER A 73 16.16 -1.04 1.71
CA SER A 73 14.92 -1.20 2.46
C SER A 73 15.18 -1.48 3.96
N VAL A 74 16.20 -2.28 4.29
CA VAL A 74 16.62 -2.51 5.69
C VAL A 74 17.04 -1.19 6.34
N TYR A 75 17.87 -0.39 5.67
CA TYR A 75 18.26 0.94 6.17
C TYR A 75 17.03 1.85 6.38
N ALA A 76 16.10 1.86 5.42
CA ALA A 76 14.87 2.63 5.52
C ALA A 76 14.01 2.21 6.73
N VAL A 77 13.82 0.91 6.95
CA VAL A 77 13.01 0.40 8.08
C VAL A 77 13.71 0.64 9.42
N ILE A 78 15.03 0.50 9.52
CA ILE A 78 15.79 0.83 10.73
C ILE A 78 15.67 2.33 11.04
N ALA A 79 15.88 3.20 10.05
CA ALA A 79 15.75 4.64 10.21
C ALA A 79 14.32 5.04 10.61
N PHE A 80 13.30 4.41 10.00
CA PHE A 80 11.90 4.62 10.33
C PHE A 80 11.57 4.17 11.76
N ALA A 81 12.10 3.01 12.18
CA ALA A 81 11.95 2.51 13.53
C ALA A 81 12.62 3.44 14.55
N PHE A 82 13.84 3.90 14.28
CA PHE A 82 14.55 4.87 15.10
C PHE A 82 13.77 6.19 15.21
N GLY A 83 13.29 6.72 14.08
CA GLY A 83 12.48 7.93 14.02
C GLY A 83 11.22 7.83 14.90
N SER A 84 10.49 6.71 14.80
CA SER A 84 9.26 6.49 15.57
C SER A 84 9.49 6.13 17.03
N LEU A 85 10.55 5.40 17.37
CA LEU A 85 10.77 4.86 18.71
C LEU A 85 11.74 5.68 19.55
N ALA A 86 12.73 6.35 18.98
CA ALA A 86 13.73 7.11 19.73
C ALA A 86 13.56 8.62 19.52
N LEU A 87 13.62 9.06 18.26
CA LEU A 87 13.66 10.49 17.93
C LEU A 87 12.35 11.21 18.28
N THR A 88 11.20 10.68 17.86
CA THR A 88 9.90 11.33 18.12
C THR A 88 9.61 11.55 19.61
N PRO A 89 9.76 10.55 20.50
CA PRO A 89 9.61 10.77 21.94
C PRO A 89 10.62 11.76 22.53
N LEU A 90 11.87 11.71 22.07
CA LEU A 90 12.89 12.65 22.52
C LEU A 90 12.47 14.09 22.21
N LEU A 91 12.06 14.37 20.97
CA LEU A 91 11.58 15.68 20.53
C LEU A 91 10.31 16.14 21.28
N LEU A 92 9.38 15.22 21.57
CA LEU A 92 8.19 15.49 22.39
C LEU A 92 8.52 15.79 23.85
N ASN A 93 9.57 15.17 24.40
CA ASN A 93 10.01 15.39 25.78
C ASN A 93 10.83 16.67 25.92
N LEU A 94 11.57 17.06 24.89
CA LEU A 94 12.25 18.35 24.79
C LEU A 94 11.28 19.53 24.54
N GLY A 95 10.00 19.27 24.27
CA GLY A 95 9.01 20.30 23.98
C GLY A 95 9.12 20.92 22.59
N ILE A 96 9.95 20.35 21.71
CA ILE A 96 10.12 20.80 20.32
C ILE A 96 8.86 20.47 19.50
N LEU A 97 8.27 19.30 19.73
CA LEU A 97 7.02 18.89 19.09
C LEU A 97 5.82 19.10 20.02
N PRO A 98 4.68 19.59 19.50
CA PRO A 98 3.47 19.73 20.29
C PRO A 98 2.92 18.36 20.69
N ARG A 99 2.53 18.22 21.95
CA ARG A 99 1.80 17.03 22.40
C ARG A 99 0.35 17.12 21.90
N PRO A 100 -0.19 16.08 21.25
CA PRO A 100 -1.58 16.09 20.81
C PRO A 100 -2.52 16.31 22.00
N ARG A 101 -3.26 17.42 22.02
CA ARG A 101 -4.40 17.61 22.92
C ARG A 101 -5.63 17.08 22.19
N ALA A 102 -6.19 15.97 22.67
CA ALA A 102 -7.45 15.47 22.15
C ALA A 102 -8.59 16.39 22.64
N GLN A 103 -9.00 17.36 21.82
CA GLN A 103 -10.32 17.98 21.99
C GLN A 103 -11.35 17.03 21.41
N LEU A 104 -12.26 16.56 22.26
CA LEU A 104 -13.01 15.33 22.08
C LEU A 104 -14.50 15.63 21.89
N GLU A 105 -14.83 16.39 20.86
CA GLU A 105 -16.18 16.40 20.32
C GLU A 105 -16.23 15.51 19.08
N VAL A 106 -16.99 14.42 19.18
CA VAL A 106 -17.10 13.44 18.10
C VAL A 106 -18.26 13.85 17.22
N ASP A 107 -17.97 14.52 16.11
CA ASP A 107 -18.97 14.79 15.10
C ASP A 107 -19.41 13.48 14.40
N THR A 108 -20.69 13.14 14.56
CA THR A 108 -21.29 11.92 14.01
C THR A 108 -21.58 12.01 12.51
N ASN A 109 -21.58 13.22 11.93
CA ASN A 109 -21.83 13.43 10.51
C ASN A 109 -20.55 13.42 9.69
N LEU A 110 -19.40 13.68 10.32
CA LEU A 110 -18.10 13.72 9.66
C LEU A 110 -17.75 12.46 8.83
N PRO A 111 -17.98 11.22 9.30
CA PRO A 111 -17.70 10.03 8.48
C PRO A 111 -18.53 10.00 7.19
N LYS A 112 -19.80 10.41 7.26
CA LYS A 112 -20.70 10.47 6.11
C LYS A 112 -20.29 11.58 5.14
N ALA A 113 -19.87 12.73 5.67
CA ALA A 113 -19.36 13.84 4.87
C ALA A 113 -18.12 13.42 4.08
N TYR A 114 -17.17 12.70 4.69
CA TYR A 114 -16.00 12.18 3.97
C TYR A 114 -16.36 11.18 2.87
N ILE A 115 -17.29 10.25 3.13
CA ILE A 115 -17.77 9.31 2.09
C ILE A 115 -18.43 10.09 0.95
N ALA A 116 -19.32 11.04 1.27
CA ALA A 116 -20.05 11.83 0.27
C ALA A 116 -19.10 12.69 -0.58
N LEU A 117 -18.14 13.37 0.04
CA LEU A 117 -17.13 14.17 -0.66
C LEU A 117 -16.22 13.31 -1.54
N GLY A 118 -15.81 12.14 -1.05
CA GLY A 118 -14.98 11.23 -1.82
C GLY A 118 -15.72 10.58 -2.99
N ALA A 119 -16.97 10.17 -2.79
CA ALA A 119 -17.85 9.67 -3.85
C ALA A 119 -18.17 10.77 -4.87
N GLY A 120 -18.44 12.00 -4.41
CA GLY A 120 -18.61 13.18 -5.26
C GLY A 120 -17.37 13.46 -6.10
N SER A 121 -16.17 13.34 -5.51
CA SER A 121 -14.90 13.49 -6.24
C SER A 121 -14.72 12.43 -7.33
N TYR A 122 -15.16 11.20 -7.08
CA TYR A 122 -15.19 10.15 -8.09
C TYR A 122 -16.17 10.47 -9.24
N ALA A 123 -17.40 10.90 -8.90
CA ALA A 123 -18.42 11.25 -9.87
C ALA A 123 -17.99 12.44 -10.76
N VAL A 124 -17.42 13.49 -10.17
CA VAL A 124 -16.91 14.65 -10.93
C VAL A 124 -15.80 14.24 -11.90
N MET A 125 -14.89 13.36 -11.46
CA MET A 125 -13.83 12.85 -12.34
C MET A 125 -14.41 12.06 -13.53
N SER A 126 -15.53 11.36 -13.34
CA SER A 126 -16.19 10.60 -14.42
C SER A 126 -16.91 11.46 -15.46
N ILE A 127 -17.20 12.73 -15.16
CA ILE A 127 -17.91 13.67 -16.07
C ILE A 127 -16.94 14.40 -17.03
N GLY A 128 -15.66 14.00 -17.09
CA GLY A 128 -14.70 14.52 -18.08
C GLY A 128 -13.83 15.69 -17.60
N VAL A 129 -13.84 16.00 -16.30
CA VAL A 129 -12.91 16.98 -15.70
C VAL A 129 -11.44 16.49 -15.74
N GLY A 130 -11.21 15.24 -16.16
CA GLY A 130 -9.87 14.65 -16.33
C GLY A 130 -9.00 15.30 -17.40
N ALA A 131 -9.53 16.19 -18.24
CA ALA A 131 -8.75 16.94 -19.24
C ALA A 131 -7.76 17.95 -18.60
N LEU A 132 -7.97 18.34 -17.34
CA LEU A 132 -7.07 19.24 -16.61
C LEU A 132 -6.22 18.44 -15.61
N PRO A 133 -4.89 18.29 -15.83
CA PRO A 133 -4.00 17.51 -14.95
C PRO A 133 -4.07 17.89 -13.47
N SER A 134 -4.23 19.19 -13.18
CA SER A 134 -4.36 19.69 -11.81
C SER A 134 -5.67 19.26 -11.13
N ALA A 135 -6.75 19.16 -11.90
CA ALA A 135 -8.04 18.70 -11.39
C ALA A 135 -8.01 17.20 -11.09
N THR A 136 -7.34 16.40 -11.94
CA THR A 136 -7.13 14.97 -11.70
C THR A 136 -6.40 14.71 -10.39
N ALA A 137 -5.37 15.50 -10.07
CA ALA A 137 -4.67 15.39 -8.79
C ALA A 137 -5.61 15.66 -7.60
N LEU A 138 -6.36 16.77 -7.64
CA LEU A 138 -7.30 17.15 -6.58
C LEU A 138 -8.37 16.08 -6.35
N PHE A 139 -9.03 15.63 -7.42
CA PHE A 139 -10.11 14.63 -7.31
C PHE A 139 -9.60 13.23 -6.98
N ALA A 140 -8.39 12.86 -7.41
CA ALA A 140 -7.76 11.62 -6.99
C ALA A 140 -7.46 11.60 -5.49
N THR A 141 -6.99 12.72 -4.92
CA THR A 141 -6.85 12.87 -3.46
C THR A 141 -8.21 12.88 -2.77
N GLY A 142 -9.22 13.56 -3.34
CA GLY A 142 -10.58 13.58 -2.82
C GLY A 142 -11.20 12.18 -2.69
N GLN A 143 -10.95 11.28 -3.63
CA GLN A 143 -11.41 9.89 -3.56
C GLN A 143 -10.89 9.13 -2.32
N GLN A 144 -9.70 9.48 -1.81
CA GLN A 144 -9.15 8.87 -0.59
C GLN A 144 -9.99 9.19 0.67
N LEU A 145 -10.84 10.22 0.62
CA LEU A 145 -11.79 10.52 1.70
C LEU A 145 -12.80 9.39 1.92
N VAL A 146 -13.11 8.59 0.88
CA VAL A 146 -13.95 7.40 1.06
C VAL A 146 -13.29 6.41 2.03
N VAL A 147 -11.97 6.20 1.91
CA VAL A 147 -11.20 5.30 2.77
C VAL A 147 -11.22 5.78 4.21
N VAL A 148 -11.00 7.09 4.42
CA VAL A 148 -11.07 7.72 5.75
C VAL A 148 -12.48 7.61 6.34
N GLY A 149 -13.51 7.89 5.54
CA GLY A 149 -14.89 7.79 5.96
C GLY A 149 -15.29 6.37 6.36
N LEU A 150 -14.87 5.35 5.60
CA LEU A 150 -15.09 3.93 5.93
C LEU A 150 -14.39 3.53 7.23
N ALA A 151 -13.12 3.95 7.42
CA ALA A 151 -12.39 3.72 8.66
C ALA A 151 -13.14 4.31 9.87
N LEU A 152 -13.61 5.55 9.78
CA LEU A 152 -14.37 6.21 10.83
C LEU A 152 -15.76 5.57 11.05
N CYS A 153 -16.44 5.14 10.00
CA CYS A 153 -17.71 4.39 10.09
C CYS A 153 -17.53 3.07 10.86
N CYS A 154 -16.47 2.31 10.56
CA CYS A 154 -16.11 1.10 11.30
C CYS A 154 -15.83 1.40 12.77
N TRP A 155 -15.02 2.43 13.05
CA TRP A 155 -14.73 2.85 14.42
C TRP A 155 -15.99 3.28 15.18
N TYR A 156 -16.87 4.05 14.54
CA TYR A 156 -18.12 4.49 15.15
C TYR A 156 -19.06 3.31 15.43
N ALA A 157 -19.19 2.36 14.49
CA ALA A 157 -19.99 1.15 14.67
C ALA A 157 -19.45 0.27 15.82
N TRP A 158 -18.12 0.13 15.91
CA TRP A 158 -17.45 -0.57 17.01
C TRP A 158 -17.70 0.12 18.35
N ARG A 159 -17.55 1.45 18.42
CA ARG A 159 -17.80 2.23 19.65
C ARG A 159 -19.25 2.11 20.12
N LYS A 160 -20.21 2.07 19.19
CA LYS A 160 -21.64 1.84 19.48
C LYS A 160 -22.01 0.37 19.68
N ARG A 161 -21.04 -0.56 19.66
CA ARG A 161 -21.25 -2.01 19.77
C ARG A 161 -22.28 -2.58 18.77
N SER A 162 -22.38 -1.98 17.59
CA SER A 162 -23.29 -2.42 16.54
C SER A 162 -22.57 -3.36 15.57
N ASN A 163 -22.58 -4.65 15.88
CA ASN A 163 -21.88 -5.67 15.08
C ASN A 163 -22.37 -5.72 13.63
N TRP A 164 -23.68 -5.55 13.40
CA TRP A 164 -24.25 -5.47 12.04
C TRP A 164 -23.67 -4.31 11.23
N LYS A 165 -23.62 -3.10 11.81
CA LYS A 165 -23.06 -1.94 11.11
C LYS A 165 -21.57 -2.11 10.86
N LEU A 166 -20.84 -2.69 11.81
CA LEU A 166 -19.42 -2.99 11.63
C LEU A 166 -19.21 -3.99 10.49
N ALA A 167 -19.98 -5.08 10.46
CA ALA A 167 -19.94 -6.08 9.40
C ALA A 167 -20.32 -5.48 8.03
N LEU A 168 -21.33 -4.61 7.98
CA LEU A 168 -21.71 -3.89 6.76
C LEU A 168 -20.56 -3.04 6.22
N TRP A 169 -19.95 -2.19 7.05
CA TRP A 169 -18.85 -1.32 6.60
C TRP A 169 -17.59 -2.10 6.25
N LEU A 170 -17.31 -3.20 6.95
CA LEU A 170 -16.27 -4.15 6.57
C LEU A 170 -16.57 -4.81 5.22
N GLY A 171 -17.81 -5.23 4.99
CA GLY A 171 -18.25 -5.77 3.70
C GLY A 171 -18.03 -4.77 2.56
N VAL A 172 -18.45 -3.52 2.74
CA VAL A 172 -18.20 -2.44 1.77
C VAL A 172 -16.70 -2.25 1.52
N THR A 173 -15.89 -2.29 2.57
CA THR A 173 -14.43 -2.17 2.48
C THR A 173 -13.82 -3.32 1.67
N LEU A 174 -14.23 -4.55 1.94
CA LEU A 174 -13.73 -5.75 1.24
C LEU A 174 -14.22 -5.85 -0.22
N LEU A 175 -15.27 -5.11 -0.59
CA LEU A 175 -15.73 -4.98 -1.97
C LEU A 175 -14.93 -3.96 -2.79
N LEU A 176 -14.12 -3.10 -2.18
CA LEU A 176 -13.34 -2.08 -2.90
C LEU A 176 -12.40 -2.68 -3.98
N PRO A 177 -11.62 -3.76 -3.71
CA PRO A 177 -10.80 -4.41 -4.75
C PRO A 177 -11.63 -4.82 -5.96
N PHE A 178 -12.79 -5.45 -5.74
CA PHE A 178 -13.72 -5.86 -6.79
C PHE A 178 -14.19 -4.66 -7.63
N VAL A 179 -14.65 -3.59 -6.97
CA VAL A 179 -15.08 -2.36 -7.66
C VAL A 179 -13.93 -1.80 -8.52
N THR A 180 -12.71 -1.77 -8.00
CA THR A 180 -11.56 -1.24 -8.75
C THR A 180 -11.09 -2.13 -9.90
N ILE A 181 -11.29 -3.44 -9.81
CA ILE A 181 -11.05 -4.36 -10.94
C ILE A 181 -12.03 -4.03 -12.07
N VAL A 182 -13.32 -3.98 -11.80
CA VAL A 182 -14.35 -3.79 -12.83
C VAL A 182 -14.35 -2.36 -13.42
N THR A 183 -14.01 -1.36 -12.61
CA THR A 183 -14.02 0.05 -13.04
C THR A 183 -12.70 0.52 -13.61
N ARG A 184 -11.55 0.02 -13.13
CA ARG A 184 -10.21 0.51 -13.51
C ARG A 184 -9.28 -0.56 -14.09
N GLY A 185 -9.60 -1.85 -13.95
CA GLY A 185 -8.74 -2.96 -14.36
C GLY A 185 -7.55 -3.19 -13.43
N PHE A 186 -7.56 -2.58 -12.24
CA PHE A 186 -6.47 -2.62 -11.27
C PHE A 186 -6.97 -2.97 -9.87
N ILE A 187 -6.56 -4.13 -9.36
CA ILE A 187 -6.88 -4.55 -7.99
C ILE A 187 -6.17 -3.72 -6.91
N SER A 188 -4.98 -3.20 -7.22
CA SER A 188 -4.10 -2.55 -6.24
C SER A 188 -4.74 -1.34 -5.57
N TYR A 189 -5.54 -0.54 -6.30
CA TYR A 189 -6.20 0.63 -5.73
C TYR A 189 -7.17 0.23 -4.61
N GLY A 190 -8.04 -0.74 -4.86
CA GLY A 190 -9.01 -1.20 -3.87
C GLY A 190 -8.37 -2.02 -2.77
N ALA A 191 -7.33 -2.82 -3.08
CA ALA A 191 -6.58 -3.59 -2.10
C ALA A 191 -5.87 -2.70 -1.07
N VAL A 192 -5.18 -1.64 -1.51
CA VAL A 192 -4.51 -0.69 -0.61
C VAL A 192 -5.53 0.06 0.25
N ALA A 193 -6.67 0.46 -0.33
CA ALA A 193 -7.76 1.10 0.42
C ALA A 193 -8.34 0.17 1.49
N ALA A 194 -8.66 -1.08 1.13
CA ALA A 194 -9.18 -2.07 2.05
C ALA A 194 -8.18 -2.38 3.18
N LEU A 195 -6.91 -2.58 2.83
CA LEU A 195 -5.85 -2.85 3.78
C LEU A 195 -5.68 -1.70 4.77
N THR A 196 -5.73 -0.44 4.29
CA THR A 196 -5.65 0.76 5.14
C THR A 196 -6.76 0.78 6.19
N VAL A 197 -8.01 0.49 5.81
CA VAL A 197 -9.13 0.41 6.74
C VAL A 197 -8.95 -0.74 7.74
N LEU A 198 -8.52 -1.92 7.27
CA LEU A 198 -8.29 -3.08 8.14
C LEU A 198 -7.18 -2.83 9.17
N ILE A 199 -6.09 -2.17 8.76
CA ILE A 199 -5.00 -1.77 9.67
C ILE A 199 -5.53 -0.78 10.71
N PHE A 200 -6.32 0.22 10.29
CA PHE A 200 -6.93 1.18 11.20
C PHE A 200 -7.81 0.47 12.25
N ILE A 201 -8.64 -0.49 11.81
CA ILE A 201 -9.51 -1.29 12.67
C ILE A 201 -8.70 -2.15 13.64
N SER A 202 -7.60 -2.74 13.16
CA SER A 202 -6.72 -3.56 13.99
C SER A 202 -6.15 -2.79 15.20
N GLY A 203 -6.03 -1.46 15.09
CA GLY A 203 -5.56 -0.59 16.16
C GLY A 203 -6.49 -0.50 17.38
N PHE A 204 -7.78 -0.82 17.24
CA PHE A 204 -8.74 -0.76 18.35
C PHE A 204 -9.43 -2.10 18.68
N LEU A 205 -9.19 -3.16 17.91
CA LEU A 205 -9.62 -4.51 18.27
C LEU A 205 -8.74 -5.10 19.38
N LYS A 206 -9.37 -5.61 20.45
CA LYS A 206 -8.68 -6.05 21.68
C LYS A 206 -8.05 -7.46 21.64
N PRO A 207 -8.60 -8.49 20.96
CA PRO A 207 -7.89 -9.76 20.87
C PRO A 207 -6.78 -9.66 19.82
N ARG A 208 -5.61 -9.19 20.25
CA ARG A 208 -4.40 -9.08 19.41
C ARG A 208 -3.97 -10.38 18.70
N PRO A 209 -4.00 -11.57 19.32
CA PRO A 209 -3.67 -12.80 18.58
C PRO A 209 -4.67 -13.08 17.46
N MET A 210 -5.95 -12.72 17.64
CA MET A 210 -6.96 -12.83 16.58
C MET A 210 -6.65 -11.88 15.42
N VAL A 211 -6.18 -10.66 15.70
CA VAL A 211 -5.71 -9.72 14.68
C VAL A 211 -4.54 -10.30 13.90
N LEU A 212 -3.55 -10.91 14.58
CA LEU A 212 -2.41 -11.54 13.92
C LEU A 212 -2.86 -12.73 13.05
N ALA A 213 -3.70 -13.62 13.58
CA ALA A 213 -4.24 -14.75 12.84
C ALA A 213 -5.05 -14.29 11.61
N ALA A 214 -5.90 -13.27 11.78
CA ALA A 214 -6.64 -12.66 10.67
C ALA A 214 -5.69 -12.04 9.64
N GLY A 215 -4.61 -11.39 10.06
CA GLY A 215 -3.59 -10.83 9.18
C GLY A 215 -2.88 -11.89 8.34
N ILE A 216 -2.49 -13.02 8.95
CA ILE A 216 -1.88 -14.16 8.24
C ILE A 216 -2.86 -14.74 7.23
N LEU A 217 -4.10 -15.00 7.65
CA LEU A 217 -5.15 -15.51 6.77
C LEU A 217 -5.41 -14.57 5.59
N LEU A 218 -5.55 -13.26 5.86
CA LEU A 218 -5.75 -12.24 4.83
C LEU A 218 -4.54 -12.10 3.91
N GLY A 219 -3.32 -12.30 4.41
CA GLY A 219 -2.11 -12.31 3.60
C GLY A 219 -2.11 -13.46 2.59
N TYR A 220 -2.42 -14.67 3.05
CA TYR A 220 -2.53 -15.85 2.17
C TYR A 220 -3.68 -15.72 1.16
N LEU A 221 -4.86 -15.29 1.60
CA LEU A 221 -5.99 -15.03 0.72
C LEU A 221 -5.66 -13.91 -0.29
N GLY A 222 -4.99 -12.85 0.16
CA GLY A 222 -4.55 -11.75 -0.67
C GLY A 222 -3.57 -12.20 -1.74
N LEU A 223 -2.62 -13.07 -1.42
CA LEU A 223 -1.70 -13.67 -2.40
C LEU A 223 -2.44 -14.57 -3.39
N SER A 224 -3.42 -15.36 -2.94
CA SER A 224 -4.23 -16.24 -3.81
C SER A 224 -5.07 -15.42 -4.80
N VAL A 225 -5.74 -14.37 -4.31
CA VAL A 225 -6.46 -13.41 -5.17
C VAL A 225 -5.49 -12.68 -6.11
N PHE A 226 -4.30 -12.33 -5.64
CA PHE A 226 -3.30 -11.63 -6.43
C PHE A 226 -2.78 -12.48 -7.60
N VAL A 227 -2.42 -13.75 -7.37
CA VAL A 227 -1.94 -14.62 -8.46
C VAL A 227 -3.05 -14.92 -9.47
N THR A 228 -4.27 -15.19 -8.99
CA THR A 228 -5.47 -15.34 -9.85
C THR A 228 -5.69 -14.09 -10.71
N TYR A 229 -5.64 -12.89 -10.11
CA TYR A 229 -5.75 -11.64 -10.86
C TYR A 229 -4.60 -11.45 -11.86
N MET A 230 -3.37 -11.83 -11.49
CA MET A 230 -2.20 -11.64 -12.35
C MET A 230 -2.25 -12.51 -13.60
N ARG A 231 -2.82 -13.73 -13.51
CA ARG A 231 -3.08 -14.61 -14.65
C ARG A 231 -3.95 -13.92 -15.70
N ASP A 232 -5.10 -13.40 -15.29
CA ASP A 232 -6.13 -12.85 -16.22
C ASP A 232 -6.04 -11.33 -16.40
N ARG A 233 -4.99 -10.70 -15.86
CA ARG A 233 -4.88 -9.24 -15.75
C ARG A 233 -5.02 -8.53 -17.09
N ASN A 234 -4.43 -9.09 -18.13
CA ASN A 234 -4.40 -8.45 -19.44
C ASN A 234 -5.80 -8.41 -20.04
N ASP A 235 -6.54 -9.52 -20.00
CA ASP A 235 -7.93 -9.63 -20.47
C ASP A 235 -8.88 -8.72 -19.67
N ILE A 236 -8.71 -8.67 -18.35
CA ILE A 236 -9.44 -7.74 -17.49
C ILE A 236 -9.18 -6.29 -17.91
N ARG A 237 -7.92 -5.92 -18.19
CA ARG A 237 -7.60 -4.55 -18.59
C ARG A 237 -8.08 -4.23 -19.99
N GLU A 238 -7.97 -5.16 -20.92
CA GLU A 238 -8.47 -5.00 -22.28
C GLU A 238 -9.98 -4.75 -22.29
N THR A 239 -10.75 -5.53 -21.53
CA THR A 239 -12.20 -5.33 -21.42
C THR A 239 -12.56 -3.99 -20.76
N VAL A 240 -11.85 -3.59 -19.70
CA VAL A 240 -12.12 -2.34 -18.98
C VAL A 240 -11.68 -1.11 -19.77
N TRP A 241 -10.48 -1.10 -20.34
CA TRP A 241 -9.89 0.03 -21.06
C TRP A 241 -10.41 0.13 -22.49
N GLY A 242 -10.78 -1.00 -23.11
CA GLY A 242 -11.50 -1.04 -24.38
C GLY A 242 -12.94 -0.52 -24.29
N GLY A 243 -13.39 -0.08 -23.11
CA GLY A 243 -14.70 0.56 -22.94
C GLY A 243 -15.88 -0.41 -23.02
N GLN A 244 -15.65 -1.71 -22.81
CA GLN A 244 -16.71 -2.72 -22.93
C GLN A 244 -17.84 -2.48 -21.91
N PRO A 245 -19.09 -2.87 -22.22
CA PRO A 245 -20.22 -2.74 -21.31
C PRO A 245 -19.98 -3.45 -19.97
N MET A 246 -20.64 -2.97 -18.90
CA MET A 246 -20.51 -3.53 -17.55
C MET A 246 -20.76 -5.04 -17.49
N GLN A 247 -21.73 -5.54 -18.27
CA GLN A 247 -22.05 -6.97 -18.33
C GLN A 247 -20.83 -7.81 -18.77
N ILE A 248 -20.11 -7.37 -19.81
CA ILE A 248 -18.93 -8.08 -20.32
C ILE A 248 -17.80 -8.07 -19.29
N ARG A 249 -17.60 -6.93 -18.60
CA ARG A 249 -16.59 -6.83 -17.53
C ARG A 249 -16.90 -7.76 -16.36
N LEU A 250 -18.19 -7.88 -16.00
CA LEU A 250 -18.64 -8.80 -14.96
C LEU A 250 -18.48 -10.26 -15.38
N THR A 251 -18.80 -10.61 -16.63
CA THR A 251 -18.59 -11.96 -17.17
C THR A 251 -17.10 -12.32 -17.22
N GLN A 252 -16.21 -11.40 -17.60
CA GLN A 252 -14.76 -11.63 -17.54
C GLN A 252 -14.31 -11.91 -16.10
N LEU A 253 -14.82 -11.15 -15.14
CA LEU A 253 -14.46 -11.34 -13.74
C LEU A 253 -15.05 -12.63 -13.15
N GLU A 254 -16.25 -13.01 -13.56
CA GLU A 254 -16.86 -14.30 -13.23
C GLU A 254 -15.99 -15.45 -13.73
N ALA A 255 -15.51 -15.38 -14.98
CA ALA A 255 -14.57 -16.36 -15.53
C ALA A 255 -13.30 -16.46 -14.67
N THR A 256 -12.69 -15.32 -14.31
CA THR A 256 -11.52 -15.27 -13.43
C THR A 256 -11.77 -15.92 -12.06
N VAL A 257 -12.91 -15.62 -11.43
CA VAL A 257 -13.28 -16.19 -10.11
C VAL A 257 -13.64 -17.68 -10.22
N SER A 258 -14.24 -18.12 -11.33
CA SER A 258 -14.60 -19.52 -11.55
C SER A 258 -13.36 -20.43 -11.65
N GLN A 259 -12.24 -19.85 -12.08
CA GLN A 259 -10.93 -20.49 -12.18
C GLN A 259 -10.00 -19.99 -11.08
N PHE A 260 -10.50 -19.79 -9.86
CA PHE A 260 -9.69 -19.29 -8.75
C PHE A 260 -8.52 -20.23 -8.41
N GLU A 261 -7.33 -19.66 -8.24
CA GLU A 261 -6.12 -20.38 -7.87
C GLU A 261 -5.70 -20.03 -6.44
N TRP A 262 -5.46 -21.07 -5.64
CA TRP A 262 -4.82 -20.91 -4.34
C TRP A 262 -3.32 -20.67 -4.53
N PHE A 263 -2.75 -19.74 -3.76
CA PHE A 263 -1.32 -19.49 -3.83
C PHE A 263 -0.54 -20.76 -3.47
N ASP A 264 0.39 -21.12 -4.35
CA ASP A 264 1.18 -22.34 -4.28
C ASP A 264 2.65 -22.02 -4.52
N LEU A 265 3.50 -22.40 -3.56
CA LEU A 265 4.95 -22.18 -3.60
C LEU A 265 5.68 -23.13 -4.56
N SER A 266 5.01 -24.19 -5.03
CA SER A 266 5.56 -25.11 -6.03
C SER A 266 5.24 -24.69 -7.47
N ASN A 267 4.31 -23.76 -7.65
CA ASN A 267 3.94 -23.24 -8.96
C ASN A 267 4.87 -22.07 -9.35
N ALA A 268 5.70 -22.27 -10.37
CA ALA A 268 6.65 -21.27 -10.84
C ALA A 268 5.96 -19.97 -11.29
N ASP A 269 4.80 -20.05 -11.95
CA ASP A 269 4.08 -18.87 -12.46
C ASP A 269 3.58 -17.98 -11.30
N HIS A 270 3.14 -18.59 -10.20
CA HIS A 270 2.77 -17.85 -8.98
C HIS A 270 3.97 -17.08 -8.41
N LEU A 271 5.13 -17.75 -8.31
CA LEU A 271 6.35 -17.13 -7.80
C LEU A 271 6.82 -16.00 -8.70
N HIS A 272 6.80 -16.19 -10.03
CA HIS A 272 7.14 -15.15 -11.00
C HIS A 272 6.16 -13.98 -11.00
N ALA A 273 4.86 -14.23 -10.79
CA ALA A 273 3.88 -13.15 -10.65
C ALA A 273 4.14 -12.29 -9.41
N VAL A 274 4.49 -12.93 -8.28
CA VAL A 274 4.87 -12.24 -7.04
C VAL A 274 6.17 -11.47 -7.25
N ASP A 275 7.22 -12.08 -7.77
CA ASP A 275 8.52 -11.43 -7.97
C ASP A 275 8.43 -10.29 -8.99
N GLY A 276 7.81 -10.52 -10.14
CA GLY A 276 7.69 -9.52 -11.21
C GLY A 276 6.88 -8.29 -10.83
N ARG A 277 6.02 -8.34 -9.80
CA ARG A 277 5.17 -7.22 -9.43
C ARG A 277 5.41 -6.66 -8.03
N LEU A 278 5.73 -7.51 -7.08
CA LEU A 278 5.93 -7.14 -5.69
C LEU A 278 7.42 -6.97 -5.35
N ASN A 279 8.37 -7.26 -6.24
CA ASN A 279 9.79 -7.03 -5.97
C ASN A 279 10.25 -5.60 -6.25
N GLN A 280 9.88 -4.65 -5.39
CA GLN A 280 10.42 -3.28 -5.47
C GLN A 280 11.89 -3.24 -5.01
N SER A 281 12.39 -4.27 -4.32
CA SER A 281 13.82 -4.40 -4.00
C SER A 281 14.66 -4.58 -5.26
N PHE A 282 14.17 -5.28 -6.30
CA PHE A 282 14.85 -5.31 -7.60
C PHE A 282 14.99 -3.91 -8.22
N LEU A 283 13.92 -3.10 -8.22
CA LEU A 283 13.95 -1.74 -8.78
C LEU A 283 14.88 -0.81 -7.99
N ALA A 284 14.84 -0.88 -6.65
CA ALA A 284 15.78 -0.14 -5.81
C ALA A 284 17.23 -0.59 -6.04
N GLY A 285 17.46 -1.89 -6.24
CA GLY A 285 18.77 -2.43 -6.57
C GLY A 285 19.30 -1.97 -7.92
N LEU A 286 18.43 -1.91 -8.94
CA LEU A 286 18.78 -1.34 -10.24
C LEU A 286 19.21 0.12 -10.11
N ALA A 287 18.52 0.91 -9.27
CA ALA A 287 18.92 2.28 -9.00
C ALA A 287 20.30 2.37 -8.34
N VAL A 288 20.59 1.50 -7.35
CA VAL A 288 21.92 1.42 -6.71
C VAL A 288 23.00 1.05 -7.74
N SER A 289 22.75 0.02 -8.56
CA SER A 289 23.67 -0.39 -9.62
C SER A 289 23.93 0.75 -10.60
N ARG A 290 22.85 1.42 -11.04
CA ARG A 290 22.94 2.51 -12.01
C ARG A 290 23.74 3.70 -11.46
N LEU A 291 23.53 4.06 -10.19
CA LEU A 291 24.29 5.12 -9.52
C LEU A 291 25.78 4.80 -9.44
N SER A 292 26.13 3.53 -9.22
CA SER A 292 27.52 3.08 -9.27
C SER A 292 28.11 3.22 -10.67
N ASP A 293 27.34 2.94 -11.72
CA ASP A 293 27.80 3.00 -13.11
C ASP A 293 27.98 4.43 -13.62
N ILE A 294 27.07 5.35 -13.28
CA ILE A 294 27.09 6.74 -13.76
C ILE A 294 27.97 7.67 -12.92
N GLY A 295 28.64 7.14 -11.88
CA GLY A 295 29.59 7.90 -11.06
C GLY A 295 28.96 8.74 -9.95
N GLY A 296 27.75 8.41 -9.50
CA GLY A 296 27.12 9.02 -8.32
C GLY A 296 25.75 9.66 -8.57
N TYR A 297 25.27 10.39 -7.58
CA TYR A 297 24.01 11.14 -7.65
C TYR A 297 24.11 12.29 -8.65
N ALA A 298 22.97 12.83 -9.08
CA ALA A 298 22.87 13.96 -10.02
C ALA A 298 23.39 15.31 -9.44
N HIS A 299 24.30 15.31 -8.47
CA HIS A 299 24.98 16.48 -7.90
C HIS A 299 24.05 17.65 -7.49
N GLY A 300 22.80 17.35 -7.15
CA GLY A 300 21.79 18.32 -6.73
C GLY A 300 20.86 18.83 -7.85
N GLU A 301 21.06 18.42 -9.10
CA GLU A 301 20.20 18.78 -10.24
C GLU A 301 18.75 18.35 -10.03
N THR A 302 18.53 17.18 -9.44
CA THR A 302 17.18 16.68 -9.10
C THR A 302 16.42 17.56 -8.11
N PHE A 303 17.11 18.33 -7.25
CA PHE A 303 16.43 19.33 -6.41
C PHE A 303 15.94 20.51 -7.24
N TRP A 304 16.71 20.93 -8.23
CA TRP A 304 16.30 21.98 -9.16
C TRP A 304 15.12 21.52 -10.01
N GLU A 305 15.20 20.31 -10.57
CA GLU A 305 14.09 19.68 -11.31
C GLU A 305 12.83 19.55 -10.45
N ALA A 306 12.96 19.16 -9.17
CA ALA A 306 11.84 19.07 -8.24
C ALA A 306 11.20 20.44 -7.94
N LEU A 307 11.99 21.52 -7.84
CA LEU A 307 11.46 22.87 -7.72
C LEU A 307 10.73 23.30 -9.00
N LEU A 308 11.32 23.03 -10.16
CA LEU A 308 10.67 23.27 -11.45
C LEU A 308 9.40 22.40 -11.60
N ALA A 309 9.34 21.20 -11.01
CA ALA A 309 8.17 20.31 -10.94
C ALA A 309 6.92 20.97 -10.36
N LEU A 310 7.09 21.92 -9.44
CA LEU A 310 5.98 22.63 -8.81
C LEU A 310 5.31 23.65 -9.72
N ILE A 311 5.98 24.11 -10.77
CA ILE A 311 5.40 25.08 -11.71
C ILE A 311 4.36 24.35 -12.57
N PRO A 312 3.07 24.71 -12.49
CA PRO A 312 2.02 24.06 -13.26
C PRO A 312 2.24 24.22 -14.76
N ARG A 313 1.91 23.18 -15.53
CA ARG A 313 1.92 23.22 -17.00
C ARG A 313 1.00 24.29 -17.60
N ALA A 314 -0.02 24.70 -16.86
CA ALA A 314 -0.87 25.83 -17.26
C ALA A 314 -0.11 27.17 -17.31
N ILE A 315 0.96 27.31 -16.51
CA ILE A 315 1.79 28.51 -16.44
C ILE A 315 3.03 28.38 -17.35
N TRP A 316 3.58 27.16 -17.49
CA TRP A 316 4.70 26.87 -18.38
C TRP A 316 4.43 25.60 -19.23
N PRO A 317 3.78 25.75 -20.39
CA PRO A 317 3.39 24.62 -21.23
C PRO A 317 4.60 23.80 -21.73
N ASP A 318 5.65 24.46 -22.17
CA ASP A 318 6.83 23.85 -22.80
C ASP A 318 7.97 23.53 -21.82
N LYS A 319 7.66 23.42 -20.52
CA LYS A 319 8.67 23.11 -19.51
C LYS A 319 9.45 21.83 -19.87
N PRO A 320 10.80 21.83 -19.82
CA PRO A 320 11.58 20.61 -20.08
C PRO A 320 11.18 19.51 -19.08
N VAL A 321 10.87 18.33 -19.58
CA VAL A 321 10.83 17.09 -18.78
C VAL A 321 12.07 16.34 -19.14
N GLU A 322 13.11 16.48 -18.32
CA GLU A 322 14.12 15.45 -18.26
C GLU A 322 13.69 14.57 -17.08
N ALA A 323 13.43 13.30 -17.36
CA ALA A 323 13.05 12.27 -16.39
C ALA A 323 13.94 11.05 -16.62
#